data_AF-A0A382XGT2-F1
#
_entry.id   AF-A0A382XGT2-F1
#
_cell.length_a   1.000
_cell.length_b   1.000
_cell.length_c   1.000
_cell.angle_alpha   90.00
_cell.angle_beta   90.00
_cell.angle_gamma   90.00
#
_symmetry.space_group_name_H-M   'P 1'
#
loop_
_entity.id
_entity.type
_entity.pdbx_description
1 polymer ?
#
loop_
_entity_poly.entity_id
_entity_poly.type
_entity_poly.pdbx_seq_one_letter_code
_entity_poly.pdbx_strand_id
1 'polypeptide(L)'
;MKNELIQLTLMNSELESYHKENRRLKEMLNFTQDKSLNYISANVVNHNFGLPTQSITIDVGKEEGVEKNMTVMDENGLLGKTIQIGDHAALTQLITDKN
;
A
#
# COMPACT_ATOMS: atom_id res chain seq x y z
N MET A 1 19.92 -16.50 11.63
CA MET A 1 20.17 -16.59 10.17
C MET A 1 19.62 -17.87 9.53
N LYS A 2 20.17 -19.09 9.74
CA LYS A 2 19.69 -20.29 9.02
C LYS A 2 18.24 -20.71 9.37
N ASN A 3 17.86 -20.62 10.63
CA ASN A 3 16.49 -20.93 11.07
C ASN A 3 15.46 -19.92 10.55
N GLU A 4 15.86 -18.65 10.48
CA GLU A 4 15.02 -17.54 10.02
C GLU A 4 14.70 -17.66 8.53
N LEU A 5 15.69 -18.04 7.73
CA LEU A 5 15.51 -18.35 6.30
C LEU A 5 14.55 -19.52 6.10
N ILE A 6 14.66 -20.57 6.92
CA ILE A 6 13.77 -21.73 6.88
C ILE A 6 12.35 -21.32 7.25
N GLN A 7 12.17 -20.52 8.30
CA GLN A 7 10.85 -20.02 8.72
C GLN A 7 10.20 -19.15 7.65
N LEU A 8 10.95 -18.21 7.04
CA LEU A 8 10.46 -17.39 5.94
C LEU A 8 10.06 -18.25 4.73
N THR A 9 10.84 -19.28 4.41
CA THR A 9 10.54 -20.19 3.30
C THR A 9 9.25 -21.00 3.54
N LEU A 10 9.05 -21.47 4.78
CA LEU A 10 7.84 -22.19 5.17
C LEU A 10 6.62 -21.27 5.12
N MET A 11 6.72 -20.06 5.69
CA MET A 11 5.67 -19.05 5.67
C MET A 11 5.27 -18.69 4.23
N ASN A 12 6.24 -18.54 3.33
CA ASN A 12 5.98 -18.22 1.94
C ASN A 12 5.27 -19.37 1.21
N SER A 13 5.67 -20.61 1.48
CA SER A 13 5.03 -21.81 0.89
C SER A 13 3.57 -21.95 1.36
N GLU A 14 3.31 -21.65 2.64
CA GLU A 14 1.97 -21.69 3.21
C GLU A 14 1.08 -20.58 2.63
N LEU A 15 1.60 -19.36 2.51
CA LEU A 15 0.92 -18.24 1.86
C LEU A 15 0.57 -18.56 0.40
N GLU A 16 1.50 -19.15 -0.36
CA GLU A 16 1.22 -19.58 -1.73
C GLU A 16 0.10 -20.62 -1.81
N SER A 17 0.07 -21.57 -0.87
CA SER A 17 -0.99 -22.57 -0.77
C SER A 17 -2.35 -21.93 -0.50
N TYR A 18 -2.44 -21.04 0.51
CA TYR A 18 -3.68 -20.34 0.82
C TYR A 18 -4.15 -19.44 -0.32
N HIS A 19 -3.24 -18.76 -1.02
CA HIS A 19 -3.58 -17.98 -2.21
C HIS A 19 -4.17 -18.84 -3.32
N LYS A 20 -3.60 -20.03 -3.56
CA LYS A 20 -4.08 -20.95 -4.59
C LYS A 20 -5.45 -21.51 -4.25
N GLU A 21 -5.67 -21.89 -2.99
CA GLU A 21 -6.96 -22.36 -2.50
C GLU A 21 -8.02 -21.27 -2.57
N ASN A 22 -7.70 -20.05 -2.12
CA ASN A 22 -8.60 -18.91 -2.18
C ASN A 22 -9.02 -18.58 -3.62
N ARG A 23 -8.09 -18.61 -4.60
CA ARG A 23 -8.42 -18.45 -6.02
C ARG A 23 -9.40 -19.51 -6.50
N ARG A 24 -9.14 -20.79 -6.20
CA ARG A 24 -10.03 -21.90 -6.58
C ARG A 24 -11.42 -21.74 -5.96
N LEU A 25 -11.50 -21.34 -4.69
CA LEU A 25 -12.78 -21.09 -4.01
C LEU A 25 -13.54 -19.93 -4.66
N LYS A 26 -12.84 -18.82 -4.98
CA LYS A 26 -13.43 -17.68 -5.69
C LYS A 26 -13.94 -18.06 -7.08
N GLU A 27 -13.19 -18.87 -7.83
CA GLU A 27 -13.61 -19.42 -9.12
C GLU A 27 -14.86 -20.30 -9.00
N MET A 28 -14.90 -21.23 -8.04
CA MET A 28 -16.05 -22.11 -7.79
C MET A 28 -17.31 -21.34 -7.39
N LEU A 29 -17.16 -20.22 -6.70
CA LEU A 29 -18.27 -19.37 -6.27
C LEU A 29 -18.69 -18.35 -7.35
N ASN A 30 -18.09 -18.37 -8.54
CA ASN A 30 -18.27 -17.36 -9.58
C ASN A 30 -18.14 -15.94 -9.03
N PHE A 31 -17.16 -15.73 -8.15
CA PHE A 31 -16.90 -14.42 -7.58
C PHE A 31 -16.44 -13.51 -8.71
N THR A 32 -17.21 -12.47 -9.04
CA THR A 32 -16.82 -11.46 -10.02
C THR A 32 -15.47 -10.92 -9.58
N GLN A 33 -14.45 -11.17 -10.40
CA GLN A 33 -13.05 -10.89 -10.11
C GLN A 33 -12.89 -9.57 -9.36
N ASP A 34 -12.34 -9.63 -8.13
CA ASP A 34 -11.84 -8.44 -7.44
C ASP A 34 -10.99 -7.67 -8.45
N LYS A 35 -11.34 -6.41 -8.74
CA LYS A 35 -10.55 -5.57 -9.64
C LYS A 35 -9.08 -5.71 -9.24
N SER A 36 -8.20 -6.02 -10.20
CA SER A 36 -6.76 -6.04 -9.94
C SER A 36 -6.37 -4.69 -9.35
N LEU A 37 -6.08 -4.66 -8.05
CA LEU A 37 -5.58 -3.47 -7.39
C LEU A 37 -4.15 -3.29 -7.86
N ASN A 38 -3.93 -2.23 -8.65
CA ASN A 38 -2.60 -1.83 -9.06
C ASN A 38 -2.02 -0.97 -7.92
N TYR A 39 -0.87 -1.39 -7.40
CA TYR A 39 -0.17 -0.69 -6.33
C TYR A 39 1.07 0.00 -6.88
N ILE A 40 1.36 1.18 -6.34
CA ILE A 40 2.62 1.90 -6.54
C ILE A 40 3.34 1.86 -5.20
N SER A 41 4.49 1.20 -5.15
CA SER A 41 5.35 1.19 -3.95
C SER A 41 6.13 2.49 -3.85
N ALA A 42 6.21 3.04 -2.64
CA ALA A 42 6.86 4.31 -2.36
C ALA A 42 7.52 4.31 -0.99
N ASN A 43 8.58 5.09 -0.84
CA ASN A 43 9.23 5.36 0.44
C ASN A 43 8.81 6.73 0.98
N VAL A 44 8.75 6.85 2.30
CA VAL A 44 8.55 8.14 2.97
C VAL A 44 9.88 8.87 3.03
N VAL A 45 9.96 10.02 2.36
CA VAL A 45 11.17 10.87 2.30
C VAL A 45 11.09 12.07 3.23
N ASN A 46 9.90 12.45 3.67
CA ASN A 46 9.71 13.55 4.62
C ASN A 46 8.41 13.38 5.42
N HIS A 47 8.34 13.99 6.60
CA HIS A 47 7.15 14.03 7.44
C HIS A 47 6.97 15.43 8.03
N ASN A 48 5.72 15.90 8.08
CA ASN A 48 5.33 17.12 8.77
C ASN A 48 4.15 16.83 9.70
N PHE A 49 4.44 16.73 10.99
CA PHE A 49 3.45 16.51 12.04
C PHE A 49 3.01 17.81 12.74
N GLY A 50 3.31 18.96 12.14
CA GLY A 50 2.89 20.27 12.66
C GLY A 50 1.40 20.53 12.48
N LEU A 51 0.81 21.34 13.37
CA LEU A 51 -0.51 21.91 13.14
C LEU A 51 -0.42 22.99 12.04
N PRO A 52 -1.41 23.12 11.14
CA PRO A 52 -2.75 22.52 11.23
C PRO A 52 -2.92 21.16 10.52
N THR A 53 -1.93 20.65 9.78
CA THR A 53 -2.10 19.46 8.92
C THR A 53 -0.99 18.43 9.11
N GLN A 54 -1.36 17.19 9.45
CA GLN A 54 -0.42 16.06 9.51
C GLN A 54 -0.25 15.43 8.12
N SER A 55 0.98 15.44 7.61
CA SER A 55 1.28 14.96 6.26
C SER A 55 2.65 14.28 6.15
N ILE A 56 2.81 13.45 5.13
CA ILE A 56 4.06 12.82 4.74
C ILE A 56 4.34 13.07 3.26
N THR A 57 5.60 13.06 2.86
CA THR A 57 6.01 13.12 1.46
C THR A 57 6.54 11.76 1.03
N ILE A 58 6.04 11.25 -0.09
CA ILE A 58 6.47 10.00 -0.72
C ILE A 58 7.28 10.28 -1.99
N ASP A 59 8.22 9.40 -2.33
CA ASP A 59 9.16 9.50 -3.47
C ASP A 59 8.59 9.04 -4.83
N VAL A 60 7.26 9.12 -4.96
CA VAL A 60 6.54 8.84 -6.21
C VAL A 60 5.58 9.96 -6.50
N GLY A 61 5.43 10.29 -7.77
CA GLY A 61 4.61 11.39 -8.25
C GLY A 61 3.92 11.03 -9.57
N LYS A 62 3.66 12.07 -10.36
CA LYS A 62 2.91 11.96 -11.60
C LYS A 62 3.58 11.01 -12.62
N GLU A 63 4.90 10.97 -12.67
CA GLU A 63 5.62 10.11 -13.62
C GLU A 63 5.49 8.62 -13.28
N GLU A 64 5.30 8.29 -12.01
CA GLU A 64 5.05 6.92 -11.52
C GLU A 64 3.56 6.55 -11.54
N GLY A 65 2.69 7.46 -11.99
CA GLY A 65 1.25 7.24 -12.12
C GLY A 65 0.43 7.62 -10.87
N VAL A 66 1.00 8.43 -9.97
CA VAL A 66 0.27 8.95 -8.81
C VAL A 66 -0.69 10.06 -9.23
N GLU A 67 -1.92 9.96 -8.77
CA GLU A 67 -2.98 10.94 -8.98
C GLU A 67 -3.45 11.54 -7.65
N LYS A 68 -4.09 12.71 -7.72
CA LYS A 68 -4.67 13.35 -6.54
C LYS A 68 -5.79 12.49 -5.95
N ASN A 69 -5.88 12.45 -4.63
CA ASN A 69 -6.81 11.63 -3.84
C ASN A 69 -6.62 10.12 -3.95
N MET A 70 -5.47 9.62 -4.41
CA MET A 70 -5.15 8.20 -4.28
C MET A 70 -4.98 7.79 -2.82
N THR A 71 -5.45 6.59 -2.51
CA THR A 71 -5.31 5.98 -1.19
C THR A 71 -3.86 5.57 -0.95
N VAL A 72 -3.33 5.94 0.22
CA VAL A 72 -2.02 5.52 0.70
C VAL A 72 -2.20 4.58 1.87
N MET A 73 -1.51 3.45 1.86
CA MET A 73 -1.62 2.40 2.87
C MET A 73 -0.22 1.96 3.32
N ASP A 74 -0.11 1.56 4.58
CA ASP A 74 1.05 0.87 5.16
C ASP A 74 0.68 -0.57 5.53
N GLU A 75 1.56 -1.28 6.24
CA GLU A 75 1.30 -2.65 6.70
C GLU A 75 0.14 -2.77 7.70
N ASN A 76 -0.25 -1.67 8.35
CA ASN A 76 -1.34 -1.61 9.34
C ASN A 76 -2.68 -1.22 8.70
N GLY A 77 -2.66 -0.72 7.46
CA GLY A 77 -3.85 -0.42 6.67
C GLY A 77 -3.85 1.00 6.11
N LEU A 78 -5.01 1.66 6.16
CA LEU A 78 -5.19 2.99 5.60
C LEU A 78 -4.35 4.02 6.35
N LEU A 79 -3.40 4.64 5.65
CA LEU A 79 -2.55 5.69 6.19
C LEU A 79 -3.10 7.08 5.86
N GLY A 80 -3.62 7.27 4.64
CA GLY A 80 -4.03 8.58 4.18
C GLY A 80 -4.42 8.67 2.71
N LYS A 81 -4.41 9.89 2.18
CA LYS A 81 -4.62 10.17 0.76
C LYS A 81 -3.66 11.22 0.23
N THR A 82 -3.28 11.10 -1.03
CA THR A 82 -2.45 12.13 -1.70
C THR A 82 -3.24 13.42 -1.89
N ILE A 83 -2.66 14.57 -1.56
CA ILE A 83 -3.30 15.90 -1.65
C ILE A 83 -2.60 16.85 -2.64
N GLN A 84 -1.30 16.67 -2.86
CA GLN A 84 -0.49 17.44 -3.82
C GLN A 84 0.49 16.51 -4.53
N ILE A 85 0.57 16.63 -5.86
CA ILE A 85 1.38 15.74 -6.70
C ILE A 85 2.40 16.59 -7.45
N GLY A 86 3.67 16.28 -7.29
CA GLY A 86 4.78 16.74 -8.14
C GLY A 86 5.19 15.65 -9.13
N ASP A 87 6.30 15.87 -9.85
CA ASP A 87 6.71 14.97 -10.92
C ASP A 87 7.16 13.59 -10.36
N HIS A 88 8.02 13.60 -9.33
CA HIS A 88 8.55 12.39 -8.65
C HIS A 88 8.31 12.39 -7.13
N ALA A 89 7.39 13.19 -6.65
CA ALA A 89 7.06 13.23 -5.23
C ALA A 89 5.60 13.63 -5.03
N ALA A 90 4.99 13.12 -3.97
CA ALA A 90 3.63 13.48 -3.61
C ALA A 90 3.51 13.73 -2.11
N LEU A 91 2.67 14.71 -1.75
CA LEU A 91 2.28 14.99 -0.39
C LEU A 91 1.01 14.21 -0.06
N THR A 92 1.03 13.49 1.05
CA THR A 92 -0.06 12.65 1.55
C THR A 92 -0.56 13.22 2.87
N GLN A 93 -1.87 13.45 2.96
CA GLN A 93 -2.56 13.80 4.19
C GLN A 93 -2.87 12.53 4.97
N LEU A 94 -2.51 12.51 6.26
CA LEU A 94 -2.77 11.37 7.14
C LEU A 94 -4.21 11.37 7.65
N ILE A 95 -4.75 10.19 7.93
CA ILE A 95 -6.07 10.07 8.59
C ILE A 95 -6.07 10.60 10.03
N THR A 96 -4.89 10.76 10.63
CA THR A 96 -4.70 11.36 11.96
C THR A 96 -4.73 12.88 11.93
N ASP A 97 -4.78 13.49 10.73
CA ASP A 97 -5.00 14.92 10.57
C ASP A 97 -6.40 15.29 11.11
N LYS A 98 -6.52 16.45 11.76
CA LYS A 98 -7.75 16.88 12.45
C LYS A 98 -8.74 17.62 11.54
N ASN A 99 -8.50 17.69 10.23
CA ASN A 99 -9.31 18.40 9.25
C ASN A 99 -10.22 17.48 8.44
#